data_AF-A0A838ET88-F1
#
_entry.id   AF-A0A838ET88-F1
#
_cell.length_a   1.000
_cell.length_b   1.000
_cell.length_c   1.000
_cell.angle_alpha   90.00
_cell.angle_beta   90.00
_cell.angle_gamma   90.00
#
_symmetry.space_group_name_H-M   'P 1'
#
loop_
_entity.id
_entity.type
_entity.pdbx_description
1 polymer ?
#
loop_
_entity_poly.entity_id
_entity_poly.type
_entity_poly.pdbx_seq_one_letter_code
_entity_poly.pdbx_strand_id
1 'polypeptide(L)' 'MFIQLLFISSAVLTVGCALGVLMVKNIMHSCVFLLGSLMGVAGLYATLGADFVAVTQIMVYV' A
#
# COMPACT_ATOMS: atom_id res chain seq x y z
N MET A 1 6.62 -15.28 12.67
CA MET A 1 7.75 -14.94 11.78
C MET A 1 7.30 -14.60 10.36
N PHE A 2 6.59 -15.49 9.65
CA PHE A 2 6.11 -15.22 8.28
C PHE A 2 5.20 -13.98 8.16
N ILE A 3 4.19 -13.84 9.04
CA ILE A 3 3.30 -12.67 9.07
C ILE A 3 4.07 -11.36 9.28
N GLN A 4 5.12 -11.38 10.12
CA GLN A 4 5.91 -10.18 10.40
C GLN A 4 6.71 -9.74 9.18
N LEU A 5 7.19 -10.71 8.38
CA LEU A 5 7.93 -10.43 7.16
C LEU A 5 7.01 -9.81 6.09
N LEU A 6 5.78 -10.31 5.96
CA LEU A 6 4.74 -9.72 5.09
C LEU A 6 4.30 -8.33 5.57
N PHE A 7 4.17 -8.13 6.88
CA PHE A 7 3.83 -6.83 7.45
C PHE A 7 4.93 -5.80 7.19
N ILE A 8 6.19 -6.17 7.42
CA ILE A 8 7.33 -5.27 7.19
C ILE A 8 7.47 -4.96 5.69
N SER A 9 7.31 -5.94 4.80
CA SER A 9 7.41 -5.69 3.36
C SER A 9 6.29 -4.78 2.84
N SER A 10 5.05 -4.98 3.30
CA SER A 10 3.91 -4.12 2.96
C SER A 10 4.05 -2.71 3.56
N ALA A 11 4.56 -2.57 4.78
CA ALA A 11 4.87 -1.28 5.39
C ALA A 11 5.94 -0.51 4.60
N VAL A 12 7.04 -1.17 4.25
CA VAL A 12 8.13 -0.56 3.45
C VAL A 12 7.62 -0.16 2.07
N LEU A 13 6.81 -1.01 1.42
CA LEU A 13 6.20 -0.70 0.13
C LEU A 13 5.28 0.53 0.23
N THR A 14 4.41 0.58 1.25
CA THR A 14 3.49 1.70 1.49
C THR A 14 4.24 3.02 1.67
N VAL A 15 5.25 3.03 2.54
CA VAL A 15 6.04 4.24 2.83
C VAL A 15 6.90 4.64 1.62
N GLY A 16 7.54 3.68 0.95
CA GLY A 16 8.34 3.93 -0.24
C GLY A 16 7.52 4.54 -1.37
N CYS A 17 6.33 4.00 -1.62
CA CYS A 17 5.38 4.54 -2.58
C CYS A 17 4.89 5.94 -2.16
N ALA A 18 4.56 6.17 -0.89
CA ALA A 18 4.14 7.49 -0.39
C ALA A 18 5.22 8.56 -0.56
N LEU A 19 6.49 8.22 -0.30
CA LEU A 19 7.62 9.11 -0.59
C LEU A 19 7.78 9.36 -2.10
N GLY A 20 7.57 8.32 -2.92
CA GLY A 20 7.55 8.43 -4.38
C GLY A 20 6.50 9.41 -4.90
N VAL A 21 5.29 9.43 -4.32
CA VAL A 21 4.23 10.40 -4.66
C VAL A 21 4.72 11.84 -4.47
N LEU A 22 5.42 12.11 -3.36
CA LEU A 22 5.89 13.45 -2.99
C LEU A 22 7.11 13.90 -3.81
N MET A 23 7.99 12.97 -4.17
CA MET A 23 9.25 13.27 -4.87
C MET A 23 9.06 13.47 -6.39
N VAL A 24 7.99 12.91 -6.95
CA VAL A 24 7.76 12.91 -8.39
C VAL A 24 7.04 14.18 -8.85
N LYS A 25 7.65 14.88 -9.82
CA LYS A 25 7.07 16.09 -10.43
C LYS A 25 5.90 15.82 -11.38
N ASN A 26 5.86 14.63 -11.98
CA ASN A 26 4.86 14.30 -12.98
C ASN A 26 3.65 13.64 -12.33
N ILE A 27 2.50 14.31 -12.40
CA ILE A 27 1.23 13.89 -11.79
C ILE A 27 0.87 12.45 -12.18
N MET A 28 1.07 12.04 -13.44
CA MET A 28 0.75 10.68 -13.87
C MET A 28 1.59 9.61 -13.16
N HIS A 29 2.88 9.88 -12.97
CA HIS A 29 3.76 8.96 -12.25
C HIS A 29 3.43 8.98 -10.75
N SER A 30 3.11 10.14 -10.17
CA SER A 30 2.64 10.25 -8.79
C SER A 30 1.36 9.45 -8.55
N CYS A 31 0.43 9.39 -9.50
CA CYS A 31 -0.76 8.54 -9.41
C CYS A 31 -0.40 7.05 -9.36
N VAL A 32 0.60 6.60 -10.13
CA VAL A 32 1.06 5.20 -10.07
C VAL A 32 1.68 4.88 -8.71
N PHE A 33 2.48 5.79 -8.15
CA PHE A 33 3.01 5.64 -6.80
C PHE A 33 1.89 5.66 -5.73
N LEU A 34 0.83 6.43 -5.94
CA LEU A 34 -0.33 6.46 -5.05
C LEU A 34 -1.09 5.12 -5.08
N LEU A 35 -1.30 4.52 -6.26
CA LEU A 35 -1.88 3.17 -6.37
C LEU A 35 -1.03 2.14 -5.62
N GLY A 36 0.30 2.23 -5.74
CA GLY A 36 1.23 1.38 -5.00
C GLY A 36 1.09 1.54 -3.49
N SER A 37 0.92 2.76 -2.97
CA SER A 37 0.73 2.97 -1.53
C SER A 37 -0.61 2.43 -1.04
N LEU A 38 -1.68 2.60 -1.81
CA LEU A 38 -3.02 2.07 -1.49
C LEU A 38 -3.04 0.54 -1.49
N MET A 39 -2.33 -0.09 -2.42
CA MET A 39 -2.16 -1.55 -2.46
C MET A 39 -1.34 -2.05 -1.27
N GLY A 40 -0.30 -1.31 -0.87
CA GLY A 40 0.47 -1.59 0.35
C GLY A 40 -0.39 -1.57 1.63
N VAL A 41 -1.31 -0.60 1.74
CA VAL A 41 -2.26 -0.50 2.86
C VAL A 41 -3.22 -1.71 2.89
N ALA A 42 -3.69 -2.20 1.74
CA ALA A 42 -4.50 -3.42 1.70
C ALA A 42 -3.72 -4.64 2.22
N GLY A 43 -2.42 -4.74 1.89
CA GLY A 43 -1.53 -5.77 2.46
C GLY A 43 -1.35 -5.66 3.97
N LEU A 44 -1.29 -4.44 4.51
CA LEU A 44 -1.26 -4.21 5.96
C LEU A 44 -2.56 -4.67 6.64
N TYR A 45 -3.72 -4.35 6.07
CA TYR A 45 -5.00 -4.83 6.60
C TYR A 45 -5.10 -6.36 6.59
N ALA A 46 -4.65 -7.02 5.52
CA ALA A 46 -4.63 -8.48 5.45
C ALA A 46 -3.71 -9.09 6.52
N THR A 47 -2.53 -8.53 6.75
CA THR A 47 -1.59 -9.03 7.76
C THR A 47 -2.03 -8.77 9.20
N LEU A 48 -2.90 -7.78 9.43
CA LEU A 48 -3.53 -7.48 10.71
C LEU A 48 -4.79 -8.34 10.99
N GLY A 49 -5.21 -9.19 10.04
CA GLY A 49 -6.42 -10.01 10.16
C GLY A 49 -7.72 -9.25 9.86
N ALA A 50 -7.64 -8.12 9.17
CA ALA A 50 -8.78 -7.32 8.75
C ALA A 50 -9.16 -7.62 7.28
N ASP A 51 -9.50 -8.89 7.00
CA ASP A 51 -9.67 -9.39 5.62
C ASP A 51 -10.77 -8.64 4.84
N PHE A 52 -11.91 -8.38 5.46
CA PHE A 52 -13.00 -7.62 4.83
C PHE A 52 -12.54 -6.20 4.47
N VAL A 53 -11.86 -5.52 5.39
CA VAL A 53 -11.34 -4.16 5.17
C VAL A 53 -10.30 -4.16 4.05
N ALA A 54 -9.39 -5.15 4.04
CA ALA A 54 -8.38 -5.32 3.00
C ALA A 54 -9.01 -5.46 1.60
N VAL A 55 -10.06 -6.26 1.46
CA VAL A 55 -10.76 -6.44 0.17
C VAL A 55 -11.50 -5.16 -0.24
N THR A 56 -12.20 -4.51 0.69
CA THR A 56 -12.89 -3.25 0.39
C THR A 56 -11.92 -2.13 0.00
N GLN A 57 -10.72 -2.10 0.59
CA GLN A 57 -9.66 -1.15 0.25
C GLN A 57 -9.28 -1.26 -1.24
N ILE A 58 -9.12 -2.49 -1.75
CA ILE A 58 -8.79 -2.73 -3.15
C ILE A 58 -9.96 -2.38 -4.05
N MET A 59 -11.20 -2.71 -3.66
CA MET A 59 -12.39 -2.43 -4.46
C MET A 59 -12.70 -0.94 -4.61
N VAL A 60 -12.40 -0.12 -3.60
CA VAL A 60 -12.83 1.29 -3.55
C VAL A 60 -11.72 2.26 -3.93
N TYR A 61 -10.48 1.99 -3.50
CA TYR A 61 -9.39 2.96 -3.60
C TYR A 61 -8.36 2.64 -4.69
N VAL A 62 -8.17 1.37 -5.03
CA VAL A 62 -7.19 0.94 -6.05
C VAL A 62 -7.85 0.97 -7.42
#